data_AF-A0A7R9L9G3-F1
#
_entry.id   AF-A0A7R9L9G3-F1
#
_cell.length_a   1.000
_cell.length_b   1.000
_cell.length_c   1.000
_cell.angle_alpha   90.00
_cell.angle_beta   90.00
_cell.angle_gamma   90.00
#
_symmetry.space_group_name_H-M   'P 1'
#
loop_
_entity.id
_entity.type
_entity.pdbx_description
1 polymer ?
#
loop_
_entity_poly.entity_id
_entity_poly.type
_entity_poly.pdbx_seq_one_letter_code
_entity_poly.pdbx_strand_id
1 'polypeptide(L)'
;MSGTLTAISGLKYFESGRGVPFGLYMFGRLFRVVPVYLITIAFNILFAYLGSGPAYKYYYSEQIANCDRNLWKNLIFISNWVPFPESCASSTWFMSAEMQLYVLAYFAMLLLATKLNYGLIYSLCWMVTGMIIPGVLTAYYNIAPPIIRTINEGIAIEEYKAHINHSSTYSHLTEYFMGIMTGSWQNV
;
A
#
# COMPACT_ATOMS: atom_id res chain seq x y z
N MET A 1 0.69 -10.29 -6.49
CA MET A 1 -0.34 -11.18 -7.10
C MET A 1 -1.80 -10.71 -6.87
N SER A 2 -2.08 -9.52 -6.30
CA SER A 2 -3.47 -9.05 -6.08
C SER A 2 -4.15 -8.50 -7.36
N GLY A 3 -3.39 -7.94 -8.30
CA GLY A 3 -3.92 -7.30 -9.51
C GLY A 3 -4.63 -8.23 -10.50
N THR A 4 -4.06 -9.41 -10.78
CA THR A 4 -4.64 -10.39 -11.73
C THR A 4 -6.00 -10.90 -11.28
N LEU A 5 -6.11 -11.30 -10.01
CA LEU A 5 -7.39 -11.76 -9.44
C LEU A 5 -8.43 -10.62 -9.41
N THR A 6 -7.99 -9.40 -9.10
CA THR A 6 -8.86 -8.21 -9.14
C THR A 6 -9.41 -7.97 -10.54
N ALA A 7 -8.58 -8.08 -11.58
CA ALA A 7 -9.01 -7.93 -12.97
C ALA A 7 -9.96 -9.05 -13.41
N ILE A 8 -9.65 -10.32 -13.14
CA ILE A 8 -10.51 -11.45 -13.56
C ILE A 8 -11.88 -11.38 -12.89
N SER A 9 -11.91 -11.16 -11.57
CA SER A 9 -13.16 -11.05 -10.83
C SER A 9 -13.94 -9.80 -11.23
N GLY A 10 -13.27 -8.65 -11.32
CA GLY A 10 -13.92 -7.39 -11.64
C GLY A 10 -14.49 -7.35 -13.06
N LEU A 11 -13.73 -7.78 -14.08
CA LEU A 11 -14.18 -7.76 -15.47
C LEU A 11 -15.42 -8.63 -15.68
N LYS A 12 -15.44 -9.86 -15.14
CA LYS A 12 -16.63 -10.72 -15.17
C LYS A 12 -17.87 -10.06 -14.53
N TYR A 13 -17.67 -9.29 -13.46
CA TYR A 13 -18.75 -8.55 -12.82
C TYR A 13 -19.25 -7.38 -13.66
N PHE A 14 -18.36 -6.64 -14.33
CA PHE A 14 -18.74 -5.54 -15.23
C PHE A 14 -19.41 -6.03 -16.52
N GLU A 15 -18.98 -7.17 -17.08
CA GLU A 15 -19.57 -7.80 -18.26
C GLU A 15 -20.98 -8.35 -18.02
N SER A 16 -21.29 -8.74 -16.77
CA SER A 16 -22.62 -9.20 -16.35
C SER A 16 -23.72 -8.11 -16.44
N GLY A 17 -23.44 -6.93 -16.99
CA GLY A 17 -24.40 -5.83 -17.17
C GLY A 17 -24.81 -5.11 -15.88
N ARG A 18 -24.23 -5.51 -14.74
CA ARG A 18 -24.39 -4.82 -13.46
C ARG A 18 -23.25 -3.82 -13.30
N GLY A 19 -23.40 -2.63 -13.85
CA GLY A 19 -22.50 -1.52 -13.53
C GLY A 19 -22.47 -1.33 -12.01
N VAL A 20 -21.38 -1.68 -11.35
CA VAL A 20 -21.27 -1.57 -9.90
C VAL A 20 -20.90 -0.13 -9.55
N PRO A 21 -21.72 0.59 -8.79
CA PRO A 21 -21.34 1.92 -8.33
C PRO A 21 -20.07 1.79 -7.48
N PHE A 22 -19.14 2.73 -7.66
CA PHE A 22 -17.85 2.77 -6.97
C PHE A 22 -17.96 2.47 -5.47
N GLY A 23 -18.97 3.06 -4.81
CA GLY A 23 -19.22 2.86 -3.38
C GLY A 23 -19.50 1.41 -3.00
N LEU A 24 -20.30 0.67 -3.76
CA LEU A 24 -20.64 -0.72 -3.46
C LEU A 24 -19.44 -1.66 -3.66
N TYR A 25 -18.67 -1.41 -4.73
CA TYR A 25 -17.42 -2.12 -5.01
C TYR A 25 -16.42 -1.93 -3.87
N MET A 26 -16.24 -0.68 -3.43
CA MET A 26 -15.33 -0.34 -2.33
C MET A 26 -15.80 -0.89 -0.99
N PHE A 27 -17.09 -0.79 -0.68
CA PHE A 27 -17.67 -1.23 0.58
C PHE A 27 -17.50 -2.74 0.81
N GLY A 28 -17.70 -3.55 -0.23
CA GLY A 28 -17.51 -5.00 -0.15
C GLY A 28 -16.09 -5.40 0.23
N ARG A 29 -15.08 -4.65 -0.24
CA ARG A 29 -13.68 -4.87 0.15
C ARG A 29 -13.37 -4.31 1.53
N LEU A 30 -13.83 -3.10 1.84
CA LEU A 30 -13.64 -2.47 3.15
C LEU A 30 -14.17 -3.36 4.27
N PHE A 31 -15.35 -3.97 4.11
CA PHE A 31 -15.92 -4.86 5.13
C PHE A 31 -15.03 -6.09 5.43
N ARG A 32 -14.22 -6.53 4.47
CA ARG A 32 -13.28 -7.65 4.66
C ARG A 32 -11.94 -7.21 5.24
N VAL A 33 -11.43 -6.05 4.82
CA VAL A 33 -10.08 -5.57 5.18
C VAL A 33 -10.09 -4.81 6.51
N VAL A 34 -11.08 -3.94 6.74
CA VAL A 34 -11.14 -3.07 7.93
C VAL A 34 -11.11 -3.87 9.25
N PRO A 35 -11.83 -4.99 9.42
CA PRO A 35 -11.78 -5.73 10.68
C PRO A 35 -10.37 -6.25 11.00
N VAL A 36 -9.69 -6.83 10.01
CA VAL A 36 -8.32 -7.34 10.16
C VAL A 36 -7.35 -6.19 10.44
N TYR A 37 -7.53 -5.06 9.75
CA TYR A 37 -6.71 -3.86 9.92
C TYR A 37 -6.83 -3.30 11.35
N LEU A 38 -8.05 -3.14 11.86
CA LEU A 38 -8.31 -2.64 13.22
C LEU A 38 -7.80 -3.59 14.30
N ILE A 39 -7.99 -4.91 14.10
CA ILE A 39 -7.44 -5.93 15.01
C ILE A 39 -5.91 -5.83 15.06
N THR A 40 -5.25 -5.66 13.92
CA THR A 40 -3.78 -5.53 13.85
C THR A 40 -3.29 -4.32 14.64
N ILE A 41 -3.98 -3.18 14.53
CA ILE A 41 -3.65 -1.96 15.30
C ILE A 41 -3.90 -2.17 16.79
N ALA A 42 -5.05 -2.76 17.15
CA ALA A 42 -5.39 -3.06 18.54
C ALA A 42 -4.36 -4.00 19.18
N PHE A 43 -3.90 -5.02 18.47
CA PHE A 43 -2.81 -5.89 18.93
C PHE A 43 -1.51 -5.12 19.12
N ASN A 44 -1.11 -4.25 18.19
CA ASN A 44 0.10 -3.43 18.34
C ASN A 44 0.04 -2.57 19.62
N ILE A 45 -1.10 -1.92 19.86
CA ILE A 45 -1.33 -1.12 21.07
C ILE A 45 -1.31 -2.00 22.31
N LEU A 46 -2.03 -3.13 22.30
CA LEU A 46 -2.10 -4.05 23.45
C LEU A 46 -0.73 -4.59 23.84
N PHE A 47 0.07 -5.01 22.85
CA PHE A 47 1.43 -5.48 23.10
C PHE A 47 2.24 -4.41 23.83
N ALA A 48 2.18 -3.16 23.39
CA ALA A 48 2.90 -2.04 24.03
C ALA A 48 2.61 -1.87 25.53
N TYR A 49 1.44 -2.29 26.01
CA TYR A 49 1.06 -2.23 27.42
C TYR A 49 1.37 -3.50 28.21
N LEU A 50 1.61 -4.65 27.56
CA LEU A 50 1.80 -5.94 28.22
C LEU A 50 3.25 -6.22 28.64
N GLY A 51 4.24 -5.60 28.00
CA GLY A 51 5.63 -5.84 28.36
C GLY A 51 6.11 -5.00 29.54
N SER A 52 7.07 -5.54 30.28
CA SER A 52 7.73 -4.87 31.40
C SER A 52 9.25 -4.93 31.24
N GLY A 53 9.91 -3.80 31.47
CA GLY A 53 11.37 -3.68 31.38
C GLY A 53 11.82 -2.26 31.03
N PRO A 54 13.02 -1.81 31.44
CA PRO A 54 13.51 -0.46 31.18
C PRO A 54 13.75 -0.19 29.68
N ALA A 55 14.33 -1.15 28.96
CA ALA A 55 14.46 -1.06 27.49
C ALA A 55 13.10 -1.09 26.80
N TYR A 56 12.20 -1.95 27.28
CA TYR A 56 10.83 -2.06 26.77
C TYR A 56 10.07 -0.73 26.91
N LYS A 57 10.13 -0.11 28.08
CA LYS A 57 9.48 1.18 28.34
C LYS A 57 10.04 2.29 27.46
N TYR A 58 11.35 2.30 27.19
CA TYR A 58 11.97 3.27 26.29
C TYR A 58 11.38 3.17 24.87
N TYR A 59 11.48 2.00 24.23
CA TYR A 59 10.98 1.79 22.86
C TYR A 59 9.46 1.98 22.73
N TYR A 60 8.68 1.44 23.66
CA TYR A 60 7.23 1.48 23.55
C TYR A 60 6.60 2.80 23.99
N SER A 61 7.28 3.61 24.82
CA SER A 61 6.78 4.96 25.15
C SER A 61 6.74 5.88 23.94
N GLU A 62 7.76 5.80 23.07
CA GLU A 62 7.80 6.52 21.81
C GLU A 62 6.72 6.02 20.84
N GLN A 63 6.56 4.69 20.76
CA GLN A 63 5.52 4.07 19.93
C GLN A 63 4.11 4.49 20.35
N ILE A 64 3.81 4.55 21.65
CA ILE A 64 2.50 5.01 22.16
C ILE A 64 2.26 6.47 21.78
N ALA A 65 3.25 7.34 22.00
CA ALA A 65 3.15 8.75 21.60
C ALA A 65 2.98 8.93 20.08
N ASN A 66 3.62 8.08 19.28
CA ASN A 66 3.45 8.06 17.82
C ASN A 66 2.07 7.54 17.41
N CYS A 67 1.52 6.55 18.11
CA CYS A 67 0.15 6.12 17.93
C CYS A 67 -0.84 7.24 18.21
N ASP A 68 -0.72 7.95 19.33
CA ASP A 68 -1.63 9.05 19.65
C ASP A 68 -1.61 10.15 18.56
N ARG A 69 -0.44 10.40 17.96
CA ARG A 69 -0.28 11.40 16.88
C ARG A 69 -0.72 10.92 15.51
N ASN A 70 -0.54 9.64 15.18
CA ASN A 70 -0.66 9.11 13.82
C ASN A 70 -1.71 8.00 13.67
N LEU A 71 -2.50 7.68 14.70
CA LEU A 71 -3.58 6.69 14.62
C LEU A 71 -4.59 7.04 13.52
N TRP A 72 -4.96 8.32 13.39
CA TRP A 72 -5.89 8.79 12.35
C TRP A 72 -5.38 8.51 10.93
N LYS A 73 -4.05 8.55 10.70
CA LYS A 73 -3.44 8.24 9.39
C LYS A 73 -3.65 6.78 9.00
N ASN A 74 -3.73 5.89 9.99
CA ASN A 74 -4.07 4.49 9.76
C ASN A 74 -5.56 4.35 9.39
N LEU A 75 -6.45 5.05 10.10
CA LEU A 75 -7.90 4.97 9.85
C LEU A 75 -8.30 5.41 8.44
N ILE A 76 -7.57 6.35 7.84
CA ILE A 76 -7.81 6.83 6.48
C ILE A 76 -6.94 6.14 5.42
N PHE A 77 -6.23 5.06 5.77
CA PHE A 77 -5.35 4.29 4.86
C PHE A 77 -4.23 5.10 4.20
N ILE A 78 -3.62 6.05 4.93
CA ILE A 78 -2.41 6.78 4.47
C ILE A 78 -1.17 6.47 5.31
N SER A 79 -1.21 5.41 6.13
CA SER A 79 -0.10 5.04 7.02
C SER A 79 1.18 4.67 6.25
N ASN A 80 1.08 4.38 4.96
CA ASN A 80 2.20 4.02 4.10
C ASN A 80 3.10 5.20 3.69
N TRP A 81 2.68 6.43 3.96
CA TRP A 81 3.51 7.63 3.82
C TRP A 81 4.15 8.06 5.15
N VAL A 82 3.87 7.31 6.22
CA VAL A 82 4.45 7.57 7.54
C VAL A 82 5.70 6.70 7.69
N PRO A 83 6.83 7.29 8.05
CA PRO A 83 8.06 6.53 8.29
C PRO A 83 7.88 5.55 9.45
N PHE A 84 8.52 4.37 9.39
CA PHE A 84 8.50 3.38 10.46
C PHE A 84 8.66 3.94 11.89
N PRO A 85 9.67 4.77 12.21
CA PRO A 85 9.84 5.26 13.58
C PRO A 85 8.64 6.06 14.08
N GLU A 86 7.92 6.76 13.20
CA GLU A 86 6.75 7.58 13.54
C GLU A 86 5.42 6.84 13.34
N SER A 87 5.46 5.63 12.78
CA SER A 87 4.26 4.85 12.45
C SER A 87 3.67 4.20 13.70
N CYS A 88 2.34 4.23 13.83
CA CYS A 88 1.66 3.57 14.95
C CYS A 88 1.80 2.04 14.87
N ALA A 89 1.54 1.48 13.69
CA ALA A 89 1.65 0.07 13.41
C ALA A 89 2.39 -0.09 12.09
N SER A 90 3.71 -0.28 12.16
CA SER A 90 4.58 -0.40 11.00
C SER A 90 4.06 -1.44 10.01
N SER A 91 3.59 -2.60 10.47
CA SER A 91 3.03 -3.66 9.62
C SER A 91 1.82 -3.26 8.77
N THR A 92 1.15 -2.13 9.02
CA THR A 92 -0.08 -1.76 8.30
C THR A 92 0.15 -1.03 6.99
N TRP A 93 1.40 -0.63 6.69
CA TRP A 93 1.74 0.14 5.48
C TRP A 93 1.23 -0.54 4.20
N PHE A 94 1.37 -1.87 4.10
CA PHE A 94 0.99 -2.60 2.89
C PHE A 94 -0.53 -2.64 2.68
N MET A 95 -1.32 -2.70 3.75
CA MET A 95 -2.78 -2.68 3.67
C MET A 95 -3.27 -1.31 3.19
N SER A 96 -2.65 -0.24 3.67
CA SER A 96 -2.90 1.13 3.19
C SER A 96 -2.57 1.30 1.71
N ALA A 97 -1.40 0.81 1.28
CA ALA A 97 -1.00 0.84 -0.12
C ALA A 97 -1.95 0.01 -1.01
N GLU A 98 -2.37 -1.18 -0.55
CA GLU A 98 -3.28 -2.03 -1.32
C GLU A 98 -4.66 -1.39 -1.51
N MET A 99 -5.19 -0.68 -0.51
CA MET A 99 -6.45 0.05 -0.65
C MET A 99 -6.36 1.17 -1.69
N GLN A 100 -5.24 1.90 -1.73
CA GLN A 100 -5.00 2.93 -2.74
C GLN A 100 -4.89 2.32 -4.15
N LEU A 101 -4.17 1.21 -4.30
CA LEU A 101 -4.07 0.48 -5.57
C LEU A 101 -5.45 -0.04 -6.02
N TYR A 102 -6.27 -0.51 -5.09
CA TYR A 102 -7.62 -1.01 -5.40
C TYR A 102 -8.55 0.09 -5.93
N VAL A 103 -8.43 1.31 -5.42
CA VAL A 103 -9.13 2.49 -5.97
C VAL A 103 -8.70 2.72 -7.41
N LEU A 104 -7.39 2.72 -7.70
CA LEU A 104 -6.88 2.89 -9.06
C LEU A 104 -7.30 1.73 -9.99
N ALA A 105 -7.39 0.51 -9.45
CA ALA A 105 -7.84 -0.68 -10.14
C ALA A 105 -9.30 -0.57 -10.60
N TYR A 106 -10.18 0.01 -9.78
CA TYR A 106 -11.57 0.24 -10.16
C TYR A 106 -11.68 1.02 -11.47
N PHE A 107 -10.94 2.13 -11.58
CA PHE A 107 -10.91 2.94 -12.80
C PHE A 107 -10.30 2.17 -13.97
N ALA A 108 -9.26 1.37 -13.74
CA ALA A 108 -8.69 0.51 -14.78
C ALA A 108 -9.73 -0.46 -15.36
N MET A 109 -10.50 -1.14 -14.50
CA MET A 109 -11.53 -2.08 -14.94
C MET A 109 -12.71 -1.38 -15.61
N LEU A 110 -13.12 -0.21 -15.11
CA LEU A 110 -14.15 0.60 -15.75
C LEU A 110 -13.74 0.99 -17.17
N LEU A 111 -12.49 1.41 -17.36
CA LEU A 111 -11.96 1.74 -18.67
C LEU A 111 -11.82 0.49 -19.57
N LEU A 112 -11.32 -0.63 -19.04
CA LEU A 112 -11.25 -1.90 -19.77
C LEU A 112 -12.63 -2.37 -20.24
N ALA A 113 -13.65 -2.29 -19.39
CA ALA A 113 -15.01 -2.70 -19.70
C ALA A 113 -15.70 -1.79 -20.73
N THR A 114 -15.34 -0.50 -20.78
CA THR A 114 -15.87 0.43 -21.81
C THR A 114 -15.14 0.27 -23.14
N LYS A 115 -13.80 0.30 -23.12
CA LYS A 115 -12.93 0.04 -24.29
C LYS A 115 -11.60 -0.53 -23.83
N LEU A 116 -11.27 -1.72 -24.34
CA LEU A 116 -10.00 -2.42 -24.06
C LEU A 116 -8.77 -1.51 -24.20
N ASN A 117 -8.68 -0.73 -25.29
CA ASN A 117 -7.53 0.15 -25.53
C ASN A 117 -7.35 1.23 -24.46
N TYR A 118 -8.42 1.86 -23.97
CA TYR A 118 -8.31 2.90 -22.93
C TYR A 118 -7.86 2.30 -21.60
N GLY A 119 -8.38 1.13 -21.24
CA GLY A 119 -7.97 0.42 -20.04
C GLY A 119 -6.50 -0.04 -20.07
N LEU A 120 -6.03 -0.52 -21.23
CA LEU A 120 -4.64 -0.92 -21.42
C LEU A 120 -3.68 0.29 -21.38
N ILE A 121 -4.03 1.39 -22.06
CA ILE A 121 -3.22 2.63 -22.01
C ILE A 121 -3.13 3.17 -20.58
N TYR A 122 -4.27 3.22 -19.86
CA TYR A 122 -4.29 3.64 -18.47
C TYR A 122 -3.40 2.77 -17.58
N SER A 123 -3.49 1.45 -17.74
CA SER A 123 -2.66 0.51 -16.99
C SER A 123 -1.17 0.66 -17.30
N LEU A 124 -0.82 0.88 -18.57
CA LEU A 124 0.55 1.12 -19.01
C LEU A 124 1.10 2.43 -18.42
N CYS A 125 0.33 3.50 -18.40
CA CYS A 125 0.74 4.77 -17.78
C CYS A 125 1.10 4.57 -16.30
N TRP A 126 0.26 3.88 -15.54
CA TRP A 126 0.54 3.61 -14.12
C TRP A 126 1.75 2.71 -13.92
N MET A 127 1.96 1.69 -14.77
CA MET A 127 3.19 0.89 -14.73
C MET A 127 4.44 1.72 -14.94
N VAL A 128 4.43 2.59 -15.95
CA VAL A 128 5.57 3.47 -16.25
C VAL A 128 5.84 4.40 -15.07
N THR A 129 4.80 4.97 -14.45
CA THR A 129 4.99 5.80 -13.24
C THR A 129 5.58 5.00 -12.07
N GLY A 130 5.16 3.75 -11.88
CA GLY A 130 5.69 2.88 -10.83
C GLY A 130 7.13 2.45 -11.04
N MET A 131 7.65 2.55 -12.27
CA MET A 131 9.06 2.31 -12.56
C MET A 131 9.89 3.60 -12.45
N ILE A 132 9.38 4.70 -13.01
CA ILE A 132 10.13 5.97 -13.08
C ILE A 132 10.26 6.60 -11.70
N ILE A 133 9.17 6.73 -10.93
CA ILE A 133 9.18 7.44 -9.64
C ILE A 133 10.21 6.84 -8.67
N PRO A 134 10.14 5.55 -8.29
CA PRO A 134 11.09 5.01 -7.34
C PRO A 134 12.52 4.99 -7.90
N GLY A 135 12.70 4.84 -9.22
CA GLY A 135 14.01 4.93 -9.87
C GLY A 135 14.64 6.31 -9.76
N VAL A 136 13.88 7.37 -10.09
CA VAL A 136 14.32 8.76 -9.97
C VAL A 136 14.60 9.14 -8.52
N LEU A 137 13.72 8.75 -7.59
CA LEU A 137 13.92 9.03 -6.16
C LEU A 137 15.17 8.33 -5.63
N THR A 138 15.40 7.07 -6.02
CA THR A 138 16.61 6.33 -5.63
C THR A 138 17.86 7.01 -6.15
N ALA A 139 17.86 7.44 -7.42
CA ALA A 139 19.00 8.13 -8.03
C ALA A 139 19.24 9.52 -7.42
N TYR A 140 18.18 10.28 -7.15
CA TYR A 140 18.26 11.62 -6.57
C TYR A 140 18.77 11.58 -5.11
N TYR A 141 18.26 10.64 -4.33
CA TYR A 141 18.59 10.54 -2.91
C TYR A 141 19.81 9.65 -2.60
N ASN A 142 20.42 9.02 -3.61
CA ASN A 142 21.55 8.09 -3.46
C ASN A 142 21.30 6.97 -2.44
N ILE A 143 20.07 6.42 -2.45
CA ILE A 143 19.64 5.42 -1.48
C ILE A 143 20.41 4.12 -1.73
N ALA A 144 21.27 3.73 -0.79
CA ALA A 144 21.99 2.46 -0.85
C ALA A 144 21.05 1.26 -0.63
N PRO A 145 21.29 0.10 -1.26
CA PRO A 145 20.51 -1.10 -1.00
C PRO A 145 20.64 -1.51 0.49
N PRO A 146 19.55 -1.89 1.18
CA PRO A 146 19.51 -2.04 2.64
C PRO A 146 20.29 -3.25 3.20
N ILE A 147 21.20 -3.84 2.41
CA ILE A 147 21.88 -5.12 2.73
C ILE A 147 23.13 -4.90 3.61
N ILE A 148 23.68 -3.68 3.70
CA ILE A 148 24.92 -3.40 4.44
C ILE A 148 24.62 -2.70 5.77
N ARG A 149 24.48 -3.49 6.83
CA ARG A 149 24.33 -3.00 8.22
C ARG A 149 25.69 -2.56 8.77
N THR A 150 25.93 -1.25 8.81
CA THR A 150 26.94 -0.63 9.68
C THR A 150 26.27 0.45 10.53
N ILE A 151 26.76 0.68 11.74
CA ILE A 151 26.07 1.48 12.76
C ILE A 151 26.66 2.89 12.75
N ASN A 152 26.17 3.79 11.88
CA ASN A 152 26.58 5.19 11.84
C ASN A 152 25.34 6.10 11.68
N GLU A 153 25.35 7.28 12.31
CA GLU A 153 24.20 8.22 12.35
C GLU A 153 23.71 8.68 10.96
N GLY A 154 24.58 8.68 9.94
CA GLY A 154 24.21 8.95 8.55
C GLY A 154 23.29 7.89 7.90
N ILE A 155 23.21 6.69 8.47
CA ILE A 155 22.43 5.57 7.92
C ILE A 155 20.95 5.66 8.32
N ALA A 156 20.61 6.27 9.46
CA ALA A 156 19.21 6.41 9.88
C ALA A 156 18.38 7.25 8.87
N ILE A 157 18.99 8.27 8.28
CA ILE A 157 18.36 9.11 7.24
C ILE A 157 18.22 8.34 5.93
N GLU A 158 19.20 7.51 5.58
CA GLU A 158 19.15 6.67 4.38
C GLU A 158 18.14 5.53 4.51
N GLU A 159 18.06 4.87 5.67
CA GLU A 159 17.03 3.87 5.99
C GLU A 159 15.63 4.48 6.00
N TYR A 160 15.49 5.70 6.53
CA TYR A 160 14.24 6.45 6.50
C TYR A 160 13.77 6.70 5.06
N LYS A 161 14.65 7.21 4.19
CA LYS A 161 14.33 7.45 2.77
C LYS A 161 14.05 6.16 2.02
N ALA A 162 14.86 5.12 2.23
CA ALA A 162 14.67 3.80 1.63
C ALA A 162 13.31 3.21 2.01
N HIS A 163 12.95 3.32 3.28
CA HIS A 163 11.70 2.80 3.78
C HIS A 163 10.49 3.53 3.22
N ILE A 164 10.49 4.87 3.20
CA ILE A 164 9.41 5.65 2.58
C ILE A 164 9.30 5.27 1.10
N ASN A 165 10.43 5.17 0.41
CA ASN A 165 10.42 4.82 -1.00
C ASN A 165 9.83 3.42 -1.23
N HIS A 166 10.13 2.44 -0.39
CA HIS A 166 9.60 1.09 -0.51
C HIS A 166 8.12 0.96 -0.10
N SER A 167 7.73 1.57 1.02
CA SER A 167 6.38 1.45 1.57
C SER A 167 5.32 2.26 0.82
N SER A 168 5.76 3.25 0.04
CA SER A 168 4.87 4.06 -0.76
C SER A 168 4.15 3.27 -1.85
N THR A 169 2.91 3.67 -2.13
CA THR A 169 2.04 3.04 -3.12
C THR A 169 2.66 3.02 -4.52
N TYR A 170 3.41 4.07 -4.87
CA TYR A 170 3.97 4.19 -6.21
C TYR A 170 4.97 3.07 -6.54
N SER A 171 5.67 2.53 -5.56
CA SER A 171 6.65 1.45 -5.74
C SER A 171 6.02 0.09 -6.04
N HIS A 172 4.70 -0.01 -5.90
CA HIS A 172 3.92 -1.23 -6.14
C HIS A 172 2.96 -1.12 -7.32
N LEU A 173 2.92 0.04 -7.98
CA LEU A 173 2.05 0.27 -9.14
C LEU A 173 2.39 -0.70 -10.27
N THR A 174 3.67 -0.88 -10.57
CA THR A 174 4.12 -1.70 -11.70
C THR A 174 3.63 -3.13 -11.59
N GLU A 175 3.88 -3.80 -10.45
CA GLU A 175 3.49 -5.19 -10.23
C GLU A 175 1.97 -5.35 -10.19
N TYR A 176 1.26 -4.37 -9.64
CA TYR A 176 -0.19 -4.42 -9.56
C TYR A 176 -0.84 -4.30 -10.94
N PHE A 177 -0.41 -3.33 -11.75
CA PHE A 177 -0.97 -3.09 -13.08
C PHE A 177 -0.49 -4.10 -14.14
N MET A 178 0.72 -4.65 -14.01
CA MET A 178 1.12 -5.84 -14.78
C MET A 178 0.16 -7.01 -14.52
N GLY A 179 -0.26 -7.18 -13.26
CA GLY A 179 -1.29 -8.14 -12.89
C GLY A 179 -2.64 -7.87 -13.56
N ILE A 180 -3.08 -6.61 -13.61
CA ILE A 180 -4.33 -6.24 -14.29
C ILE A 180 -4.27 -6.54 -15.79
N MET A 181 -3.18 -6.16 -16.46
CA MET A 181 -2.99 -6.43 -17.88
C MET A 181 -3.05 -7.93 -18.17
N THR A 182 -2.27 -8.74 -17.46
CA THR A 182 -2.31 -10.21 -17.60
C THR A 182 -3.68 -10.81 -17.34
N GLY A 183 -4.44 -10.29 -16.36
CA GLY A 183 -5.81 -10.73 -16.09
C GLY A 183 -6.81 -10.32 -17.18
N SER A 184 -6.60 -9.19 -17.86
CA SER A 184 -7.46 -8.76 -18.97
C SER A 184 -7.34 -9.65 -20.20
N TRP A 185 -6.14 -10.17 -20.49
CA TRP A 185 -5.90 -11.11 -21.60
C TRP A 185 -6.61 -12.46 -21.43
N GLN A 186 -6.99 -12.85 -20.22
CA GLN A 186 -7.67 -14.13 -19.96
C GLN A 186 -9.19 -14.09 -20.19
N ASN A 187 -9.77 -12.90 -20.39
CA ASN A 187 -11.20 -12.73 -20.68
C ASN A 187 -11.49 -12.33 -22.14
N VAL A 188 -10.46 -12.21 -22.99
CA VAL A 188 -10.58 -11.99 -24.45
C VAL A 188 -10.53 -13.34 -25.16
#